data_AF-A0A934ZIH7-F1
#
_entry.id   AF-A0A934ZIH7-F1
#
_cell.length_a   1.000
_cell.length_b   1.000
_cell.length_c   1.000
_cell.angle_alpha   90.00
_cell.angle_beta   90.00
_cell.angle_gamma   90.00
#
_symmetry.space_group_name_H-M   'P 1'
#
loop_
_entity.id
_entity.type
_entity.pdbx_description
1 polymer ?
#
loop_
_entity_poly.entity_id
_entity_poly.type
_entity_poly.pdbx_seq_one_letter_code
_entity_poly.pdbx_strand_id
1 'polypeptide(L)'
;MSPITLAISAGCPCGIGPEVTAAALASMSPKHPDVSFVVHGDEGALADAGALRGVRWDELPRVTLAPATTLSADERRPGPPSMAAGRAQLVALDAALDTVLSGSADALVTGPIDKAAVTRSGTPFLGHTEHLAARCGVPRVVMMFAGPRLRTTLVTTHRPIARLSVELSREAVRESVLITARALLTWFGMRSPASSCAGSTPTQAKGDSSGARRSRSSRPPSTRPAPRSGPGSRSSDRWGRSRPTARRRTGASTPWSRCSTTRRPSPRSSSTSARR
;
A
#
# COMPACT_ATOMS: atom_id res chain seq x y z
N MET A 1 -11.35 22.30 -11.87
CA MET A 1 -10.19 21.40 -11.88
C MET A 1 -10.54 20.24 -12.79
N SER A 2 -9.62 19.77 -13.63
CA SER A 2 -9.86 18.55 -14.41
C SER A 2 -10.06 17.36 -13.46
N PRO A 3 -10.93 16.40 -13.80
CA PRO A 3 -11.13 15.22 -12.97
C PRO A 3 -9.84 14.42 -12.85
N ILE A 4 -9.59 13.83 -11.67
CA ILE A 4 -8.45 12.94 -11.45
C ILE A 4 -8.68 11.68 -12.27
N THR A 5 -7.72 11.27 -13.08
CA THR A 5 -7.81 10.09 -13.93
C THR A 5 -6.98 8.94 -13.37
N LEU A 6 -7.62 7.80 -13.14
CA LEU A 6 -6.98 6.58 -12.65
C LEU A 6 -6.87 5.56 -13.79
N ALA A 7 -5.65 5.17 -14.14
CA ALA A 7 -5.40 4.03 -15.00
C ALA A 7 -5.44 2.75 -14.17
N ILE A 8 -6.25 1.77 -14.58
CA ILE A 8 -6.42 0.50 -13.90
C ILE A 8 -5.90 -0.61 -14.83
N SER A 9 -4.93 -1.39 -14.37
CA SER A 9 -4.66 -2.70 -15.00
C SER A 9 -5.53 -3.75 -14.31
N ALA A 10 -6.41 -4.43 -15.05
CA ALA A 10 -7.30 -5.45 -14.52
C ALA A 10 -6.56 -6.71 -14.04
N GLY A 11 -5.30 -6.89 -14.41
CA GLY A 11 -4.47 -8.02 -14.00
C GLY A 11 -4.77 -9.30 -14.79
N CYS A 12 -4.83 -10.44 -14.10
CA CYS A 12 -4.97 -11.75 -14.73
C CYS A 12 -6.36 -11.99 -15.35
N PRO A 13 -6.46 -12.26 -16.67
CA PRO A 13 -7.71 -12.64 -17.33
C PRO A 13 -8.36 -13.90 -16.75
N CYS A 14 -7.55 -14.87 -16.30
CA CYS A 14 -8.02 -16.12 -15.67
C CYS A 14 -8.20 -16.01 -14.14
N GLY A 15 -7.94 -14.84 -13.57
CA GLY A 15 -8.01 -14.58 -12.13
C GLY A 15 -9.16 -13.63 -11.80
N ILE A 16 -9.27 -13.25 -10.52
CA ILE A 16 -10.40 -12.42 -10.04
C ILE A 16 -10.31 -10.92 -10.37
N GLY A 17 -9.24 -10.51 -11.05
CA GLY A 17 -8.90 -9.10 -11.23
C GLY A 17 -9.95 -8.29 -12.02
N PRO A 18 -10.37 -8.78 -13.20
CA PRO A 18 -11.47 -8.20 -13.96
C PRO A 18 -12.78 -8.08 -13.16
N GLU A 19 -13.19 -9.12 -12.42
CA GLU A 19 -14.43 -9.12 -11.64
C GLU A 19 -14.39 -8.14 -10.47
N VAL A 20 -13.26 -8.08 -9.76
CA VAL A 20 -13.04 -7.12 -8.68
C VAL A 20 -13.07 -5.70 -9.23
N THR A 21 -12.48 -5.47 -10.41
CA THR A 21 -12.48 -4.16 -11.08
C THR A 21 -13.90 -3.73 -11.44
N ALA A 22 -14.68 -4.62 -12.07
CA ALA A 22 -16.07 -4.36 -12.42
C ALA A 22 -16.92 -4.01 -11.18
N ALA A 23 -16.83 -4.85 -10.13
CA ALA A 23 -17.58 -4.65 -8.89
C ALA A 23 -17.17 -3.36 -8.15
N ALA A 24 -15.87 -3.04 -8.13
CA ALA A 24 -15.36 -1.83 -7.50
C ALA A 24 -15.86 -0.58 -8.24
N LEU A 25 -15.76 -0.55 -9.57
CA LEU A 25 -16.16 0.60 -10.37
C LEU A 25 -17.67 0.83 -10.34
N ALA A 26 -18.49 -0.22 -10.38
CA ALA A 26 -19.94 -0.10 -10.19
C ALA A 26 -20.31 0.57 -8.85
N SER A 27 -19.53 0.34 -7.80
CA SER A 27 -19.74 0.97 -6.49
C SER A 27 -19.12 2.36 -6.36
N MET A 28 -17.98 2.60 -7.00
CA MET A 28 -17.13 3.77 -6.79
C MET A 28 -17.41 4.90 -7.78
N SER A 29 -17.56 4.59 -9.07
CA SER A 29 -17.65 5.62 -10.11
C SER A 29 -18.88 6.55 -9.93
N PRO A 30 -20.07 6.07 -9.51
CA PRO A 30 -21.18 6.95 -9.18
C PRO A 30 -20.97 7.84 -7.94
N LYS A 31 -20.12 7.41 -6.99
CA LYS A 31 -19.84 8.13 -5.73
C LYS A 31 -18.74 9.17 -5.87
N HIS A 32 -17.96 9.11 -6.94
CA HIS A 32 -16.78 9.94 -7.16
C HIS A 32 -16.85 10.62 -8.53
N PRO A 33 -17.74 11.62 -8.71
CA PRO A 33 -17.93 12.31 -9.99
C PRO A 33 -16.73 13.14 -10.43
N ASP A 34 -15.75 13.37 -9.54
CA ASP A 34 -14.51 14.09 -9.83
C ASP A 34 -13.37 13.16 -10.26
N VAL A 35 -13.66 11.86 -10.44
CA VAL A 35 -12.68 10.84 -10.82
C VAL A 35 -13.11 10.15 -12.11
N SER A 36 -12.18 10.03 -13.04
CA SER A 36 -12.30 9.23 -14.26
C SER A 36 -11.46 7.96 -14.15
N PHE A 37 -11.90 6.88 -14.78
CA PHE A 37 -11.25 5.58 -14.72
C PHE A 37 -11.00 5.06 -16.14
N VAL A 38 -9.77 4.64 -16.42
CA VAL A 38 -9.39 3.99 -17.67
C VAL A 38 -8.95 2.57 -17.36
N VAL A 39 -9.67 1.58 -17.87
CA VAL A 39 -9.45 0.17 -17.52
C VAL A 39 -8.76 -0.56 -18.66
N HIS A 40 -7.54 -1.01 -18.41
CA HIS A 40 -6.74 -1.84 -19.30
C HIS A 40 -6.81 -3.30 -18.89
N GLY A 41 -7.06 -4.16 -19.85
CA GLY A 41 -7.18 -5.60 -19.64
C GLY A 41 -7.43 -6.32 -20.95
N ASP A 42 -7.71 -7.61 -20.87
CA ASP A 42 -8.22 -8.35 -22.01
C ASP A 42 -9.67 -7.97 -22.29
N GLU A 43 -10.00 -7.71 -23.56
CA GLU A 43 -11.35 -7.30 -23.98
C GLU A 43 -12.42 -8.30 -23.54
N GLY A 44 -12.19 -9.58 -23.84
CA GLY A 44 -13.12 -10.66 -23.51
C GLY A 44 -13.25 -10.86 -22.00
N ALA A 45 -12.16 -10.79 -21.26
CA ALA A 45 -12.18 -10.94 -19.81
C ALA A 45 -12.92 -9.80 -19.10
N LEU A 46 -12.78 -8.57 -19.60
CA LEU A 46 -13.54 -7.41 -19.09
C LEU A 46 -15.04 -7.56 -19.39
N ALA A 47 -15.39 -8.02 -20.59
CA ALA A 47 -16.78 -8.30 -20.96
C ALA A 47 -17.40 -9.40 -20.06
N ASP A 48 -16.70 -10.52 -19.88
CA ASP A 48 -17.13 -11.61 -19.01
C ASP A 48 -17.31 -11.16 -17.56
N ALA A 49 -16.37 -10.36 -17.04
CA ALA A 49 -16.47 -9.81 -15.70
C ALA A 49 -17.68 -8.88 -15.53
N GLY A 50 -17.97 -8.05 -16.54
CA GLY A 50 -19.18 -7.23 -16.56
C GLY A 50 -20.44 -8.09 -16.47
N ALA A 51 -20.56 -9.10 -17.34
CA ALA A 51 -21.69 -10.02 -17.36
C ALA A 51 -21.85 -10.77 -16.02
N LEU A 52 -20.76 -11.32 -15.47
CA LEU A 52 -20.77 -12.08 -14.22
C LEU A 52 -21.16 -11.21 -13.01
N ARG A 53 -20.80 -9.92 -13.02
CA ARG A 53 -21.12 -8.97 -11.94
C ARG A 53 -22.43 -8.23 -12.15
N GLY A 54 -23.11 -8.43 -13.28
CA GLY A 54 -24.31 -7.66 -13.65
C GLY A 54 -24.00 -6.18 -13.88
N VAL A 55 -22.79 -5.87 -14.36
CA VAL A 55 -22.28 -4.52 -14.59
C VAL A 55 -22.26 -4.23 -16.08
N ARG A 56 -22.96 -3.16 -16.47
CA ARG A 56 -22.93 -2.59 -17.81
C ARG A 56 -21.88 -1.48 -17.88
N TRP A 57 -20.74 -1.78 -18.48
CA TRP A 57 -19.60 -0.85 -18.55
C TRP A 57 -19.94 0.49 -19.21
N ASP A 58 -20.81 0.45 -20.22
CA ASP A 58 -21.35 1.61 -20.95
C ASP A 58 -22.22 2.54 -20.09
N GLU A 59 -22.80 2.02 -19.01
CA GLU A 59 -23.64 2.79 -18.09
C GLU A 59 -22.85 3.37 -16.91
N LEU A 60 -21.58 2.99 -16.73
CA LEU A 60 -20.77 3.48 -15.63
C LEU A 60 -20.25 4.90 -15.91
N PRO A 61 -20.54 5.88 -15.03
CA PRO A 61 -20.10 7.25 -15.26
C PRO A 61 -18.57 7.35 -15.21
N ARG A 62 -17.99 7.98 -16.23
CA ARG A 62 -16.53 8.25 -16.33
C ARG A 62 -15.66 7.00 -16.27
N VAL A 63 -16.16 5.87 -16.74
CA VAL A 63 -15.36 4.65 -16.95
C VAL A 63 -15.17 4.45 -18.44
N THR A 64 -13.91 4.33 -18.85
CA THR A 64 -13.53 4.01 -20.23
C THR A 64 -12.78 2.68 -20.22
N LEU A 65 -13.26 1.72 -21.01
CA LEU A 65 -12.47 0.52 -21.29
C LEU A 65 -11.44 0.84 -22.37
N ALA A 66 -10.19 0.45 -22.12
CA ALA A 66 -9.07 0.54 -23.05
C ALA A 66 -8.43 -0.85 -23.18
N PRO A 67 -9.08 -1.79 -23.91
CA PRO A 67 -8.56 -3.15 -24.05
C PRO A 67 -7.13 -3.14 -24.57
N ALA A 68 -6.28 -3.92 -23.92
CA ALA A 68 -4.86 -4.04 -24.26
C ALA A 68 -4.56 -5.33 -25.04
N THR A 69 -5.44 -6.33 -24.93
CA THR A 69 -5.34 -7.62 -25.63
C THR A 69 -6.71 -8.18 -25.98
N THR A 70 -6.71 -9.19 -26.86
CA THR A 70 -7.89 -9.99 -27.20
C THR A 70 -7.50 -11.48 -27.19
N LEU A 71 -7.92 -12.19 -26.15
CA LEU A 71 -7.73 -13.62 -25.97
C LEU A 71 -8.97 -14.41 -26.45
N SER A 72 -8.76 -15.67 -26.82
CA SER A 72 -9.87 -16.59 -27.04
C SER A 72 -10.62 -16.89 -25.73
N ALA A 73 -11.86 -17.35 -25.84
CA ALA A 73 -12.68 -17.69 -24.68
C ALA A 73 -12.01 -18.76 -23.78
N ASP A 74 -11.29 -19.72 -24.36
CA ASP A 74 -10.61 -20.77 -23.60
C ASP A 74 -9.37 -20.26 -22.86
N GLU A 75 -8.63 -19.30 -23.45
CA GLU A 75 -7.41 -18.75 -22.84
C GLU A 75 -7.68 -17.85 -21.63
N ARG A 76 -8.90 -17.33 -21.49
CA ARG A 76 -9.31 -16.47 -20.38
C ARG A 76 -10.21 -17.16 -19.36
N ARG A 77 -10.38 -18.49 -19.44
CA ARG A 77 -11.16 -19.23 -18.45
C ARG A 77 -10.56 -19.12 -17.05
N PRO A 78 -11.37 -19.04 -15.99
CA PRO A 78 -10.88 -19.09 -14.62
C PRO A 78 -10.05 -20.35 -14.35
N GLY A 79 -8.86 -20.17 -13.78
CA GLY A 79 -7.93 -21.26 -13.52
C GLY A 79 -6.47 -20.88 -13.76
N PRO A 80 -5.56 -21.87 -13.82
CA PRO A 80 -4.15 -21.64 -14.10
C PRO A 80 -3.96 -20.96 -15.47
N PRO A 81 -3.33 -19.77 -15.54
CA PRO A 81 -3.25 -19.05 -16.81
C PRO A 81 -2.29 -19.71 -17.81
N SER A 82 -2.69 -19.68 -19.08
CA SER A 82 -1.85 -20.06 -20.22
C SER A 82 -0.69 -19.08 -20.42
N MET A 83 0.25 -19.39 -21.32
CA MET A 83 1.31 -18.44 -21.70
C MET A 83 0.74 -17.18 -22.37
N ALA A 84 -0.32 -17.31 -23.17
CA ALA A 84 -1.00 -16.18 -23.79
C ALA A 84 -1.64 -15.27 -22.72
N ALA A 85 -2.32 -15.86 -21.74
CA ALA A 85 -2.88 -15.12 -20.60
C ALA A 85 -1.79 -14.50 -19.71
N GLY A 86 -0.64 -15.15 -19.57
CA GLY A 86 0.57 -14.60 -18.94
C GLY A 86 1.08 -13.35 -19.65
N ARG A 87 1.18 -13.39 -20.98
CA ARG A 87 1.57 -12.24 -21.80
C ARG A 87 0.54 -11.10 -21.70
N ALA A 88 -0.75 -11.43 -21.74
CA ALA A 88 -1.82 -10.45 -21.66
C ALA A 88 -1.80 -9.62 -20.36
N GLN A 89 -1.47 -10.26 -19.23
CA GLN A 89 -1.29 -9.58 -17.94
C GLN A 89 -0.24 -8.47 -18.02
N LEU A 90 0.92 -8.78 -18.60
CA LEU A 90 2.03 -7.84 -18.69
C LEU A 90 1.71 -6.70 -19.67
N VAL A 91 1.11 -7.02 -20.81
CA VAL A 91 0.69 -6.02 -21.81
C VAL A 91 -0.34 -5.06 -21.21
N ALA A 92 -1.32 -5.55 -20.45
CA ALA A 92 -2.31 -4.71 -19.78
C ALA A 92 -1.68 -3.84 -18.67
N LEU A 93 -0.71 -4.37 -17.92
CA LEU A 93 0.05 -3.60 -16.92
C LEU A 93 0.86 -2.48 -17.57
N ASP A 94 1.56 -2.79 -18.65
CA ASP A 94 2.40 -1.83 -19.38
C ASP A 94 1.54 -0.74 -20.03
N ALA A 95 0.41 -1.09 -20.65
CA ALA A 95 -0.51 -0.11 -21.23
C ALA A 95 -1.09 0.85 -20.19
N ALA A 96 -1.46 0.35 -19.01
CA ALA A 96 -1.93 1.19 -17.91
C ALA A 96 -0.81 2.10 -17.38
N LEU A 97 0.42 1.59 -17.28
CA LEU A 97 1.58 2.39 -16.88
C LEU A 97 1.89 3.49 -17.91
N ASP A 98 1.86 3.17 -19.20
CA ASP A 98 2.15 4.12 -20.28
C ASP A 98 1.14 5.26 -20.33
N THR A 99 -0.12 4.99 -19.95
CA THR A 99 -1.13 6.03 -19.76
C THR A 99 -0.75 7.00 -18.64
N VAL A 100 -0.12 6.52 -17.56
CA VAL A 100 0.39 7.40 -16.48
C VAL A 100 1.66 8.13 -16.91
N LEU A 101 2.61 7.43 -17.54
CA LEU A 101 3.90 8.02 -17.96
C LEU A 101 3.74 9.08 -19.06
N SER A 102 2.71 8.96 -19.90
CA SER A 102 2.35 9.98 -20.90
C SER A 102 1.63 11.21 -20.31
N GLY A 103 1.25 11.18 -19.03
CA GLY A 103 0.45 12.23 -18.39
C GLY A 103 -1.05 12.16 -18.71
N SER A 104 -1.53 11.08 -19.34
CA SER A 104 -2.95 10.87 -19.65
C SER A 104 -3.74 10.36 -18.44
N ALA A 105 -3.05 9.85 -17.40
CA ALA A 105 -3.63 9.49 -16.11
C ALA A 105 -2.73 9.94 -14.95
N ASP A 106 -3.34 10.23 -13.80
CA ASP A 106 -2.67 10.75 -12.61
C ASP A 106 -2.08 9.64 -11.73
N ALA A 107 -2.66 8.43 -11.77
CA ALA A 107 -2.21 7.31 -10.95
C ALA A 107 -2.54 5.95 -11.57
N LEU A 108 -1.74 4.95 -11.21
CA LEU A 108 -1.91 3.55 -11.58
C LEU A 108 -2.53 2.75 -10.42
N VAL A 109 -3.53 1.93 -10.74
CA VAL A 109 -4.11 0.92 -9.86
C VAL A 109 -3.94 -0.45 -10.52
N THR A 110 -3.44 -1.44 -9.78
CA THR A 110 -3.12 -2.76 -10.34
C THR A 110 -3.98 -3.84 -9.73
N GLY A 111 -4.63 -4.64 -10.57
CA GLY A 111 -5.25 -5.91 -10.22
C GLY A 111 -4.21 -7.00 -9.95
N PRO A 112 -4.63 -8.13 -9.38
CA PRO A 112 -3.75 -9.27 -9.11
C PRO A 112 -3.27 -9.94 -10.40
N ILE A 113 -2.03 -10.41 -10.40
CA ILE A 113 -1.40 -11.14 -11.51
C ILE A 113 -0.79 -12.45 -11.02
N ASP A 114 -0.66 -13.40 -11.93
CA ASP A 114 0.09 -14.64 -11.75
C ASP A 114 1.53 -14.46 -12.27
N LYS A 115 2.47 -14.24 -11.34
CA LYS A 115 3.89 -14.04 -11.64
C LYS A 115 4.51 -15.22 -12.40
N ALA A 116 4.05 -16.44 -12.10
CA ALA A 116 4.59 -17.63 -12.72
C ALA A 116 4.11 -17.73 -14.18
N ALA A 117 2.86 -17.37 -14.47
CA ALA A 117 2.34 -17.30 -15.83
C ALA A 117 3.06 -16.25 -16.67
N VAL A 118 3.28 -15.03 -16.13
CA VAL A 118 4.07 -13.99 -16.82
C VAL A 118 5.50 -14.45 -17.08
N THR A 119 6.13 -15.11 -16.10
CA THR A 119 7.48 -15.66 -16.28
C THR A 119 7.51 -16.74 -17.36
N ARG A 120 6.52 -17.65 -17.37
CA ARG A 120 6.38 -18.70 -18.38
C ARG A 120 6.10 -18.14 -19.78
N SER A 121 5.54 -16.93 -19.91
CA SER A 121 5.32 -16.29 -21.21
C SER A 121 6.58 -15.69 -21.83
N GLY A 122 7.75 -15.90 -21.22
CA GLY A 122 9.06 -15.51 -21.76
C GLY A 122 9.63 -14.21 -21.19
N THR A 123 8.98 -13.60 -20.19
CA THR A 123 9.45 -12.36 -19.56
C THR A 123 9.75 -12.59 -18.09
N PRO A 124 11.02 -12.55 -17.64
CA PRO A 124 11.36 -12.69 -16.23
C PRO A 124 10.62 -11.66 -15.38
N PHE A 125 9.76 -12.12 -14.47
CA PHE A 125 8.86 -11.24 -13.73
C PHE A 125 8.88 -11.55 -12.23
N LEU A 126 9.51 -10.66 -11.45
CA LEU A 126 9.62 -10.79 -10.00
C LEU A 126 8.36 -10.32 -9.27
N GLY A 127 7.68 -9.33 -9.83
CA GLY A 127 6.54 -8.67 -9.20
C GLY A 127 6.24 -7.31 -9.82
N HIS A 128 5.05 -6.77 -9.52
CA HIS A 128 4.65 -5.43 -9.92
C HIS A 128 5.68 -4.39 -9.50
N THR A 129 6.07 -4.39 -8.22
CA THR A 129 6.96 -3.38 -7.65
C THR A 129 8.29 -3.30 -8.38
N GLU A 130 8.92 -4.44 -8.65
CA GLU A 130 10.21 -4.51 -9.35
C GLU A 130 10.07 -4.13 -10.83
N HIS A 131 9.02 -4.61 -11.50
CA HIS A 131 8.75 -4.29 -12.91
C HIS A 131 8.48 -2.80 -13.11
N LEU A 132 7.61 -2.21 -12.29
CA LEU A 132 7.28 -0.79 -12.34
C LEU A 132 8.49 0.07 -12.00
N ALA A 133 9.31 -0.33 -11.02
CA ALA A 133 10.53 0.40 -10.68
C ALA A 133 11.51 0.44 -11.87
N ALA A 134 11.69 -0.69 -12.56
CA ALA A 134 12.53 -0.77 -13.75
C ALA A 134 11.98 0.07 -14.90
N ARG A 135 10.68 -0.02 -15.22
CA ARG A 135 10.01 0.77 -16.27
C ARG A 135 10.07 2.27 -16.00
N CYS A 136 9.96 2.68 -14.74
CA CYS A 136 10.06 4.09 -14.34
C CYS A 136 11.51 4.59 -14.16
N GLY A 137 12.52 3.72 -14.35
CA GLY A 137 13.93 4.08 -14.14
C GLY A 137 14.26 4.50 -12.70
N VAL A 138 13.50 4.02 -11.71
CA VAL A 138 13.70 4.39 -10.31
C VAL A 138 14.48 3.31 -9.56
N PRO A 139 15.63 3.64 -8.93
CA PRO A 139 16.49 2.64 -8.33
C PRO A 139 15.96 2.09 -7.00
N ARG A 140 15.05 2.82 -6.34
CA ARG A 140 14.50 2.43 -5.03
C ARG A 140 13.04 2.81 -4.88
N VAL A 141 12.28 1.86 -4.36
CA VAL A 141 10.86 2.01 -4.00
C VAL A 141 10.63 1.48 -2.59
N VAL A 142 9.56 1.96 -1.95
CA VAL A 142 9.17 1.55 -0.59
C VAL A 142 7.73 1.08 -0.61
N MET A 143 7.51 -0.14 -0.14
CA MET A 143 6.17 -0.69 0.00
C MET A 143 5.51 -0.15 1.27
N MET A 144 4.27 0.32 1.13
CA MET A 144 3.44 0.80 2.24
C MET A 144 2.12 0.04 2.28
N PHE A 145 1.74 -0.45 3.45
CA PHE A 145 0.37 -0.80 3.77
C PHE A 145 -0.30 0.40 4.44
N ALA A 146 -1.36 0.93 3.83
CA ALA A 146 -2.06 2.11 4.33
C ALA A 146 -3.52 1.79 4.69
N GLY A 147 -3.88 2.00 5.95
CA GLY A 147 -5.25 1.96 6.43
C GLY A 147 -5.63 3.25 7.16
N PRO A 148 -6.90 3.42 7.55
CA PRO A 148 -7.39 4.65 8.18
C PRO A 148 -6.70 4.96 9.52
N ARG A 149 -6.24 3.93 10.24
CA ARG A 149 -5.65 4.04 11.57
C ARG A 149 -4.14 3.89 11.60
N LEU A 150 -3.57 3.19 10.63
CA LEU A 150 -2.16 2.80 10.62
C LEU A 150 -1.64 2.79 9.19
N ARG A 151 -0.44 3.35 9.00
CA ARG A 151 0.36 3.23 7.79
C ARG A 151 1.69 2.61 8.18
N THR A 152 2.07 1.53 7.50
CA THR A 152 3.29 0.78 7.81
C THR A 152 4.10 0.64 6.54
N THR A 153 5.35 1.09 6.57
CA THR A 153 6.31 0.94 5.49
C THR A 153 7.34 -0.11 5.84
N LEU A 154 7.72 -0.93 4.84
CA LEU A 154 8.73 -1.96 5.03
C LEU A 154 10.08 -1.50 4.48
N VAL A 155 11.14 -1.69 5.28
CA VAL A 155 12.52 -1.44 4.81
C VAL A 155 12.99 -2.58 3.89
N THR A 156 12.56 -3.80 4.19
CA THR A 156 12.83 -5.02 3.40
C THR A 156 11.50 -5.73 3.14
N THR A 157 11.31 -6.27 1.93
CA THR A 157 10.07 -6.97 1.54
C THR A 157 10.25 -8.50 1.54
N HIS A 158 9.97 -9.19 0.44
CA HIS A 158 9.88 -10.65 0.34
C HIS A 158 11.28 -11.32 0.33
N ARG A 159 11.99 -11.24 1.44
CA ARG A 159 13.34 -11.80 1.63
C ARG A 159 13.37 -12.89 2.69
N PRO A 160 14.20 -13.93 2.52
CA PRO A 160 14.43 -14.91 3.58
C PRO A 160 14.90 -14.20 4.86
N ILE A 161 14.37 -14.61 6.01
CA ILE A 161 14.69 -13.99 7.32
C ILE A 161 16.21 -14.00 7.59
N ALA A 162 16.91 -15.06 7.16
CA ALA A 162 18.36 -15.17 7.30
C ALA A 162 19.15 -14.06 6.57
N ARG A 163 18.58 -13.39 5.56
CA ARG A 163 19.19 -12.28 4.83
C ARG A 163 18.95 -10.91 5.48
N LEU A 164 18.03 -10.84 6.45
CA LEU A 164 17.60 -9.58 7.07
C LEU A 164 18.77 -8.80 7.69
N SER A 165 19.70 -9.47 8.36
CA SER A 165 20.84 -8.83 9.03
C SER A 165 21.80 -8.14 8.06
N VAL A 166 21.85 -8.59 6.81
CA VAL A 166 22.72 -8.03 5.76
C VAL A 166 22.00 -6.92 5.00
N GLU A 167 20.71 -7.09 4.73
CA GLU A 167 19.93 -6.13 3.94
C GLU A 167 19.44 -4.92 4.77
N LEU A 168 19.29 -5.10 6.09
CA LEU A 168 18.86 -4.03 6.98
C LEU A 168 20.06 -3.16 7.42
N SER A 169 20.45 -2.24 6.56
CA SER A 169 21.50 -1.26 6.84
C SER A 169 20.93 0.08 7.35
N ARG A 170 21.78 0.90 7.99
CA ARG A 170 21.41 2.27 8.37
C ARG A 170 20.99 3.10 7.17
N GLU A 171 21.67 2.93 6.04
CA GLU A 171 21.34 3.63 4.80
C GLU A 171 19.97 3.20 4.27
N ALA A 172 19.68 1.89 4.23
CA ALA A 172 18.39 1.38 3.80
C ALA A 172 17.24 1.91 4.67
N VAL A 173 17.43 1.97 5.99
CA VAL A 173 16.44 2.57 6.89
C VAL A 173 16.26 4.06 6.60
N ARG A 174 17.36 4.81 6.44
CA ARG A 174 17.33 6.25 6.16
C ARG A 174 16.58 6.54 4.87
N GLU A 175 16.92 5.88 3.77
CA GLU A 175 16.26 6.06 2.48
C GLU A 175 14.77 5.73 2.56
N SER A 176 14.41 4.62 3.23
CA SER A 176 13.01 4.24 3.41
C SER A 176 12.23 5.29 4.20
N VAL A 177 12.82 5.87 5.27
CA VAL A 177 12.20 6.95 6.04
C VAL A 177 12.01 8.21 5.20
N LEU A 178 13.00 8.60 4.40
CA LEU A 178 12.93 9.80 3.55
C LEU A 178 11.85 9.66 2.46
N ILE A 179 11.81 8.52 1.77
CA ILE A 179 10.78 8.22 0.76
C ILE A 179 9.39 8.25 1.41
N THR A 180 9.26 7.62 2.59
CA THR A 180 8.00 7.61 3.34
C THR A 180 7.56 9.00 3.74
N ALA A 181 8.46 9.81 4.32
CA ALA A 181 8.16 11.17 4.75
C ALA A 181 7.69 12.03 3.57
N ARG A 182 8.36 11.91 2.41
CA ARG A 182 7.95 12.59 1.18
C ARG A 182 6.54 12.19 0.76
N ALA A 183 6.26 10.88 0.67
CA ALA A 183 4.92 10.39 0.31
C ALA A 183 3.83 10.88 1.29
N LEU A 184 4.12 10.89 2.59
CA LEU A 184 3.19 11.40 3.61
C LEU A 184 2.87 12.89 3.46
N LEU A 185 3.86 13.68 3.05
CA LEU A 185 3.68 15.11 2.76
C LEU A 185 2.90 15.33 1.45
N THR A 186 3.31 14.66 0.37
CA THR A 186 2.81 14.94 -0.99
C THR A 186 1.50 14.27 -1.32
N TRP A 187 1.33 12.99 -0.95
CA TRP A 187 0.15 12.19 -1.34
C TRP A 187 -0.89 12.11 -0.24
N PHE A 188 -0.47 12.17 1.03
CA PHE A 188 -1.37 12.10 2.18
C PHE A 188 -1.65 13.47 2.84
N GLY A 189 -1.03 14.56 2.35
CA GLY A 189 -1.26 15.91 2.85
C GLY A 189 -0.86 16.14 4.32
N MET A 190 -0.05 15.25 4.91
CA MET A 190 0.32 15.33 6.32
C MET A 190 1.51 16.28 6.52
N ARG A 191 1.22 17.54 6.91
CA ARG A 191 2.23 18.61 7.06
C ARG A 191 3.33 18.36 8.10
N SER A 192 3.08 17.51 9.09
CA SER A 192 4.07 17.15 10.12
C SER A 192 3.92 15.66 10.49
N PRO A 193 4.41 14.74 9.64
CA PRO A 193 4.24 13.31 9.89
C PRO A 193 5.09 12.87 11.09
N ALA A 194 4.45 12.26 12.09
CA ALA A 194 5.16 11.59 13.17
C ALA A 194 5.42 10.13 12.76
N SER A 195 6.70 9.75 12.60
CA SER A 195 7.10 8.39 12.24
C SER A 195 7.76 7.67 13.42
N SER A 196 7.39 6.42 13.65
CA SER A 196 8.06 5.51 14.60
C SER A 196 8.69 4.34 13.84
N CYS A 197 9.96 4.04 14.09
CA CYS A 197 10.64 2.87 13.51
C CYS A 197 10.65 1.71 14.51
N ALA A 198 10.12 0.55 14.10
CA ALA A 198 10.30 -0.70 14.86
C ALA A 198 11.73 -1.21 14.68
N GLY A 199 12.36 -1.69 15.75
CA GLY A 199 13.68 -2.34 15.63
C GLY A 199 13.57 -3.80 15.22
N SER A 200 14.69 -4.35 14.75
CA SER A 200 14.79 -5.69 14.18
C SER A 200 15.07 -6.82 15.17
N THR A 201 15.39 -6.52 16.44
CA THR A 201 15.64 -7.53 17.48
C THR A 201 14.51 -7.61 18.52
N PRO A 202 14.09 -8.81 18.97
CA PRO A 202 13.08 -9.00 20.03
C PRO A 202 13.41 -8.27 21.33
N THR A 203 14.70 -8.07 21.57
CA THR A 203 15.27 -7.17 22.57
C THR A 203 15.94 -6.02 21.83
N GLN A 204 15.31 -4.84 21.78
CA GLN A 204 16.13 -3.63 21.83
C GLN A 204 16.72 -3.58 23.23
N ALA A 205 17.82 -4.31 23.38
CA ALA A 205 18.62 -4.35 24.59
C ALA A 205 18.97 -2.91 24.96
N LYS A 206 18.82 -2.65 26.26
CA LYS A 206 19.29 -1.48 26.98
C LYS A 206 20.65 -1.03 26.45
N GLY A 207 20.89 0.28 26.50
CA GLY A 207 22.18 0.95 26.41
C GLY A 207 23.40 0.11 26.05
N ASP A 208 24.07 0.50 24.95
CA ASP A 208 25.53 0.55 24.89
C ASP A 208 26.30 -0.46 25.77
N SER A 209 26.48 -1.70 25.31
CA SER A 209 27.60 -2.55 25.77
C SER A 209 27.58 -3.91 25.08
N SER A 210 28.45 -4.06 24.08
CA SER A 210 29.24 -5.28 23.75
C SER A 210 29.48 -5.41 22.24
N GLY A 211 30.52 -4.73 21.80
CA GLY A 211 31.11 -4.87 20.47
C GLY A 211 32.55 -4.36 20.47
N ALA A 212 33.27 -4.54 21.59
CA ALA A 212 34.68 -4.19 21.67
C ALA A 212 35.49 -5.23 20.90
N ARG A 213 35.73 -4.97 19.61
CA ARG A 213 36.93 -5.47 18.94
C ARG A 213 38.10 -4.83 19.69
N ARG A 214 38.75 -5.60 20.57
CA ARG A 214 39.95 -5.20 21.33
C ARG A 214 41.05 -4.76 20.35
N SER A 215 41.20 -3.46 20.13
CA SER A 215 42.50 -2.88 19.75
C SER A 215 43.23 -2.53 21.04
N ARG A 216 44.33 -3.23 21.33
CA ARG A 216 45.26 -2.88 22.41
C ARG A 216 45.89 -1.53 22.05
N SER A 217 45.61 -0.48 22.81
CA SER A 217 46.56 0.61 23.02
C SER A 217 46.23 1.32 24.33
N SER A 218 47.29 1.64 25.04
CA SER A 218 47.40 1.98 26.45
C SER A 218 47.32 3.49 26.72
N ARG A 219 46.51 3.89 27.72
CA ARG A 219 46.68 4.95 28.76
C ARG A 219 45.39 5.74 29.05
N PRO A 220 45.20 6.28 30.28
CA PRO A 220 43.89 6.63 30.86
C PRO A 220 43.71 8.17 31.01
N PRO A 221 42.77 8.71 31.81
CA PRO A 221 41.64 9.53 31.33
C PRO A 221 41.71 11.02 31.73
N SER A 222 41.03 11.92 31.01
CA SER A 222 40.69 13.26 31.54
C SER A 222 39.35 13.81 31.03
N THR A 223 38.47 14.03 32.01
CA THR A 223 37.51 15.15 32.22
C THR A 223 36.84 15.87 31.03
N ARG A 224 35.50 15.84 31.05
CA ARG A 224 34.52 16.75 30.40
C ARG A 224 34.22 17.96 31.34
N PRO A 225 33.36 18.98 31.04
CA PRO A 225 32.58 19.30 29.81
C PRO A 225 32.43 20.82 29.45
N ALA A 226 31.73 21.14 28.34
CA ALA A 226 30.81 22.32 28.21
C ALA A 226 29.92 22.24 26.95
N PRO A 227 28.68 22.79 26.93
CA PRO A 227 27.71 22.63 25.83
C PRO A 227 27.55 23.88 24.94
N ARG A 228 27.08 23.70 23.70
CA ARG A 228 26.52 24.77 22.85
C ARG A 228 25.24 24.30 22.16
N SER A 229 24.24 25.17 22.18
CA SER A 229 22.86 25.02 21.70
C SER A 229 22.68 25.54 20.25
N GLY A 230 21.79 24.90 19.49
CA GLY A 230 21.28 25.30 18.17
C GLY A 230 20.00 24.50 17.82
N PRO A 231 19.05 25.04 17.02
CA PRO A 231 17.63 24.64 17.07
C PRO A 231 17.29 23.38 16.28
N GLY A 232 16.47 22.51 16.89
CA GLY A 232 16.19 21.14 16.42
C GLY A 232 14.86 20.93 15.70
N SER A 233 14.90 20.02 14.72
CA SER A 233 13.76 19.17 14.35
C SER A 233 13.34 18.34 15.57
N ARG A 234 12.04 18.18 15.82
CA ARG A 234 11.56 17.38 16.96
C ARG A 234 11.62 15.89 16.61
N SER A 235 12.81 15.30 16.69
CA SER A 235 12.94 13.86 16.96
C SER A 235 12.73 13.67 18.47
N SER A 236 11.64 13.02 18.87
CA SER A 236 11.53 12.55 20.25
C SER A 236 12.33 11.26 20.38
N ASP A 237 13.62 11.36 20.74
CA ASP A 237 14.40 10.24 21.26
C ASP A 237 13.87 9.88 22.65
N ARG A 238 12.79 9.10 22.67
CA ARG A 238 12.31 8.41 23.87
C ARG A 238 12.30 6.92 23.59
N TRP A 239 13.50 6.35 23.60
CA TRP A 239 13.72 4.90 23.56
C TRP A 239 13.36 4.31 24.93
N GLY A 240 12.24 3.59 24.99
CA GLY A 240 11.77 3.00 26.24
C GLY A 240 10.54 2.10 26.09
N ARG A 241 10.81 0.79 26.19
CA ARG A 241 9.93 -0.37 26.45
C ARG A 241 8.95 -0.79 25.34
N SER A 242 9.26 -1.96 24.79
CA SER A 242 8.36 -2.84 24.07
C SER A 242 7.08 -3.13 24.85
N ARG A 243 5.93 -2.84 24.23
CA ARG A 243 4.67 -3.55 24.45
C ARG A 243 4.02 -3.75 23.07
N PRO A 244 3.62 -4.98 22.69
CA PRO A 244 2.78 -5.16 21.52
C PRO A 244 1.45 -4.45 21.77
N THR A 245 0.96 -3.71 20.77
CA THR A 245 -0.43 -3.26 20.64
C THR A 245 -1.08 -2.66 21.92
N ALA A 246 -0.54 -1.55 22.43
CA ALA A 246 -1.24 -0.73 23.43
C ALA A 246 -1.60 0.66 22.87
N ARG A 247 -2.90 0.87 22.76
CA ARG A 247 -3.63 2.08 22.36
C ARG A 247 -3.16 3.32 23.14
N ARG A 248 -2.22 4.12 22.63
CA ARG A 248 -1.96 5.49 23.16
C ARG A 248 -1.20 6.39 22.18
N ARG A 249 -1.96 7.06 21.30
CA ARG A 249 -1.81 8.47 20.83
C ARG A 249 -2.71 8.70 19.62
N THR A 250 -4.01 8.74 19.87
CA THR A 250 -4.94 9.52 19.05
C THR A 250 -5.25 10.76 19.87
N GLY A 251 -4.61 11.88 19.55
CA GLY A 251 -4.90 13.16 20.18
C GLY A 251 -6.25 13.67 19.69
N ALA A 252 -7.25 13.65 20.55
CA ALA A 252 -8.41 14.53 20.48
C ALA A 252 -8.41 15.33 21.78
N SER A 253 -8.26 16.63 21.66
CA SER A 253 -8.23 17.59 22.74
C SER A 253 -9.63 18.19 22.93
N THR A 254 -10.32 17.86 24.03
CA THR A 254 -11.18 18.77 24.83
C THR A 254 -11.76 18.03 26.05
N PRO A 255 -12.07 18.72 27.16
CA PRO A 255 -12.04 18.14 28.50
C PRO A 255 -13.40 17.65 28.99
N TRP A 256 -13.34 16.58 29.79
CA TRP A 256 -14.41 16.12 30.66
C TRP A 256 -14.87 17.23 31.62
N SER A 257 -16.19 17.45 31.67
CA SER A 257 -16.82 18.10 32.81
C SER A 257 -18.10 17.35 33.23
N ARG A 258 -18.05 16.92 34.51
CA ARG A 258 -19.11 16.72 35.51
C ARG A 258 -20.24 15.70 35.28
N CYS A 259 -20.09 14.64 36.07
CA CYS A 259 -21.09 13.87 36.81
C CYS A 259 -22.40 14.61 37.16
N SER A 260 -23.54 14.01 36.84
CA SER A 260 -24.67 13.96 37.77
C SER A 260 -25.48 12.66 37.56
N THR A 261 -25.72 12.01 38.69
CA THR A 261 -26.53 10.84 38.96
C THR A 261 -28.01 11.06 38.63
N THR A 262 -28.64 10.12 37.92
CA THR A 262 -30.00 9.65 38.27
C THR A 262 -30.26 8.25 37.71
N ARG A 263 -30.94 7.45 38.53
CA ARG A 263 -31.21 6.02 38.38
C ARG A 263 -32.25 5.70 37.29
N ARG A 264 -32.09 4.48 36.73
CA ARG A 264 -33.01 3.59 35.97
C ARG A 264 -34.49 3.61 36.44
N PRO A 265 -35.49 3.09 35.66
CA PRO A 265 -35.46 1.76 35.01
C PRO A 265 -36.19 1.56 33.65
N SER A 266 -35.96 0.37 33.08
CA SER A 266 -36.64 -0.27 31.94
C SER A 266 -38.07 -0.75 32.25
N PRO A 267 -38.90 -0.98 31.21
CA PRO A 267 -39.48 -2.32 30.96
C PRO A 267 -39.49 -2.68 29.45
N ARG A 268 -39.08 -3.90 29.04
CA ARG A 268 -39.87 -5.13 28.76
C ARG A 268 -41.04 -5.04 27.73
N SER A 269 -40.79 -5.67 26.58
CA SER A 269 -41.61 -6.60 25.76
C SER A 269 -43.07 -6.31 25.33
N SER A 270 -43.32 -6.41 24.02
CA SER A 270 -44.44 -7.14 23.32
C SER A 270 -44.33 -6.83 21.81
N SER A 271 -44.03 -7.74 20.88
CA SER A 271 -44.87 -8.77 20.24
C SER A 271 -46.32 -8.34 19.98
N THR A 272 -46.70 -8.04 18.73
CA THR A 272 -47.98 -8.45 18.12
C THR A 272 -47.89 -8.36 16.58
N SER A 273 -48.39 -9.40 15.93
CA SER A 273 -48.61 -9.59 14.50
C SER A 273 -49.99 -9.06 14.06
N ALA A 274 -50.11 -8.57 12.82
CA ALA A 274 -51.33 -8.59 11.99
C ALA A 274 -50.95 -8.00 10.61
N ARG A 275 -50.80 -8.80 9.54
CA ARG A 275 -51.86 -9.16 8.57
C ARG A 275 -52.83 -8.01 8.27
N ARG A 276 -52.60 -7.35 7.13
CA ARG A 276 -53.56 -7.23 6.01
C ARG A 276 -52.76 -7.20 4.72
#